data_AF-A0A3D9S750-F1
#
_entry.id   AF-A0A3D9S750-F1
#
_cell.length_a   1.000
_cell.length_b   1.000
_cell.length_c   1.000
_cell.angle_alpha   90.00
_cell.angle_beta   90.00
_cell.angle_gamma   90.00
#
_symmetry.space_group_name_H-M   'P 1'
#
loop_
_entity.id
_entity.type
_entity.pdbx_description
1 polymer ?
#
loop_
_entity_poly.entity_id
_entity_poly.type
_entity_poly.pdbx_seq_one_letter_code
_entity_poly.pdbx_strand_id
1 'polypeptide(L)'
;MTARYEEHPYDERFVHFVVLFNVDQDYFECHEVMEELWLEEGRNLLYQGLLQAAVGLHHWRNDNFSGAIKLFNQAQQKLVQYADVEMGLDMRQLRADVASSLTLLTSEADARPAFTPFEVVVVDDQLRILAKALAEIPLDIRLHPED
;
A
#
# COMPACT_ATOMS: atom_id res chain seq x y z
N MET A 1 -27.99 -6.31 -16.89
CA MET A 1 -28.72 -5.92 -15.66
C MET A 1 -27.67 -5.43 -14.68
N THR A 2 -27.28 -4.16 -14.81
CA THR A 2 -26.16 -3.55 -14.09
C THR A 2 -26.54 -3.40 -12.62
N ALA A 3 -25.83 -4.14 -11.75
CA ALA A 3 -25.88 -3.87 -10.32
C ALA A 3 -25.46 -2.41 -10.12
N ARG A 4 -26.31 -1.63 -9.48
CA ARG A 4 -25.98 -0.26 -9.07
C ARG A 4 -24.87 -0.40 -8.03
N TYR A 5 -23.65 -0.03 -8.38
CA TYR A 5 -22.62 0.24 -7.39
C TYR A 5 -23.22 1.26 -6.42
N GLU A 6 -23.42 0.87 -5.17
CA GLU A 6 -23.69 1.84 -4.12
C GLU A 6 -22.50 2.80 -4.10
N GLU A 7 -22.73 4.11 -4.29
CA GLU A 7 -21.66 5.12 -4.20
C GLU A 7 -21.00 5.00 -2.82
N HIS A 8 -19.85 4.35 -2.78
CA HIS A 8 -19.01 4.29 -1.60
C HIS A 8 -17.99 5.43 -1.65
N PRO A 9 -17.53 5.95 -0.49
CA PRO A 9 -16.70 7.15 -0.44
C PRO A 9 -15.25 6.91 -0.89
N TYR A 10 -14.86 5.66 -1.14
CA TYR A 10 -13.51 5.31 -1.57
C TYR A 10 -13.41 5.22 -3.10
N ASP A 11 -12.29 5.65 -3.67
CA ASP A 11 -11.97 5.33 -5.06
C ASP A 11 -11.70 3.82 -5.19
N GLU A 12 -12.17 3.19 -6.26
CA GLU A 12 -11.99 1.76 -6.50
C GLU A 12 -10.52 1.35 -6.53
N ARG A 13 -9.64 2.21 -7.06
CA ARG A 13 -8.18 1.99 -7.10
C ARG A 13 -7.57 2.00 -5.71
N PHE A 14 -8.11 2.83 -4.80
CA PHE A 14 -7.68 2.82 -3.40
C PHE A 14 -8.07 1.51 -2.71
N VAL A 15 -9.26 0.99 -2.96
CA VAL A 15 -9.69 -0.32 -2.46
C VAL A 15 -8.81 -1.44 -3.05
N HIS A 16 -8.54 -1.42 -4.35
CA HIS A 16 -7.62 -2.35 -5.02
C HIS A 16 -6.24 -2.33 -4.39
N PHE A 17 -5.67 -1.15 -4.15
CA PHE A 17 -4.37 -1.02 -3.49
C PHE A 17 -4.34 -1.75 -2.14
N VAL A 18 -5.37 -1.59 -1.30
CA VAL A 18 -5.45 -2.27 0.00
C VAL A 18 -5.44 -3.80 -0.16
N VAL A 19 -6.18 -4.33 -1.14
CA VAL A 19 -6.24 -5.78 -1.38
C VAL A 19 -4.92 -6.29 -1.97
N LEU A 20 -4.35 -5.60 -2.95
CA LEU A 20 -3.04 -5.94 -3.51
C LEU A 20 -1.95 -5.93 -2.44
N PHE A 21 -2.00 -4.98 -1.50
CA PHE A 21 -1.02 -4.86 -0.45
C PHE A 21 -1.14 -5.98 0.59
N ASN A 22 -2.35 -6.22 1.09
CA ASN A 22 -2.56 -7.10 2.25
C ASN A 22 -2.80 -8.57 1.85
N VAL A 23 -3.50 -8.81 0.74
CA VAL A 23 -3.95 -10.16 0.34
C VAL A 23 -2.98 -10.76 -0.67
N ASP A 24 -2.79 -10.09 -1.81
CA ASP A 24 -1.94 -10.60 -2.88
C ASP A 24 -0.45 -10.41 -2.55
N GLN A 25 -0.16 -9.41 -1.71
CA GLN A 25 1.16 -8.86 -1.47
C GLN A 25 1.91 -8.54 -2.77
N ASP A 26 1.19 -8.11 -3.81
CA ASP A 26 1.77 -7.67 -5.08
C ASP A 26 2.04 -6.18 -5.04
N TYR A 27 3.19 -5.85 -4.47
CA TYR A 27 3.60 -4.47 -4.26
C TYR A 27 4.00 -3.73 -5.55
N PHE A 28 4.22 -4.46 -6.65
CA PHE A 28 4.41 -3.83 -7.95
C PHE A 28 3.05 -3.38 -8.50
N GLU A 29 2.04 -4.23 -8.46
CA GLU A 29 0.69 -3.84 -8.87
C GLU A 29 0.08 -2.77 -7.96
N CYS A 30 0.45 -2.74 -6.67
CA CYS A 30 0.12 -1.60 -5.80
C CYS A 30 0.62 -0.26 -6.37
N HIS A 31 1.79 -0.24 -7.00
CA HIS A 31 2.34 0.96 -7.63
C HIS A 31 1.49 1.39 -8.82
N GLU A 32 1.24 0.46 -9.75
CA GLU A 32 0.51 0.77 -10.99
C GLU A 32 -0.88 1.34 -10.69
N VAL A 33 -1.65 0.67 -9.83
CA VAL A 33 -3.00 1.11 -9.47
C VAL A 33 -3.00 2.46 -8.72
N MET A 34 -2.05 2.67 -7.80
CA MET A 34 -2.00 3.90 -7.00
C MET A 34 -1.38 5.08 -7.77
N GLU A 35 -0.53 4.84 -8.77
CA GLU A 35 0.08 5.90 -9.59
C GLU A 35 -1.01 6.63 -10.40
N GLU A 36 -1.94 5.89 -10.99
CA GLU A 36 -3.07 6.46 -11.74
C GLU A 36 -3.90 7.40 -10.83
N LEU A 37 -4.33 6.91 -9.67
CA LEU A 37 -5.08 7.70 -8.69
C LEU A 37 -4.27 8.92 -8.20
N TRP A 38 -2.98 8.74 -7.92
CA TRP A 38 -2.10 9.82 -7.47
C TRP A 38 -1.98 10.94 -8.50
N LEU A 39 -1.84 10.59 -9.79
CA LEU A 39 -1.72 11.57 -10.87
C LEU A 39 -3.03 12.36 -11.08
N GLU A 40 -4.18 11.69 -11.00
CA GLU A 40 -5.49 12.32 -11.16
C GLU A 40 -5.85 13.25 -10.01
N GLU A 41 -5.53 12.85 -8.77
CA GLU A 41 -5.80 13.61 -7.54
C GLU A 41 -4.77 14.73 -7.29
N GLY A 42 -4.16 15.27 -8.36
CA GLY A 42 -3.27 16.42 -8.29
C GLY A 42 -1.95 16.16 -7.56
N ARG A 43 -1.50 14.90 -7.53
CA ARG A 43 -0.27 14.44 -6.85
C ARG A 43 -0.28 14.55 -5.32
N ASN A 44 -1.39 14.18 -4.69
CA ASN A 44 -1.53 14.12 -3.23
C ASN A 44 -0.36 13.36 -2.56
N LEU A 45 0.25 13.97 -1.53
CA LEU A 45 1.40 13.40 -0.81
C LEU A 45 1.06 12.12 -0.03
N LEU A 46 -0.20 11.91 0.35
CA LEU A 46 -0.66 10.71 1.06
C LEU A 46 -0.51 9.51 0.13
N TYR A 47 -1.12 9.57 -1.05
CA TYR A 47 -1.06 8.51 -2.05
C TYR A 47 0.38 8.24 -2.48
N GLN A 48 1.18 9.30 -2.66
CA GLN A 48 2.60 9.12 -2.95
C GLN A 48 3.33 8.40 -1.81
N GLY A 49 3.03 8.70 -0.55
CA GLY A 49 3.62 8.03 0.60
C GLY A 49 3.22 6.55 0.70
N LEU A 50 1.94 6.24 0.47
CA LEU A 50 1.41 4.88 0.45
C LEU A 50 2.03 4.04 -0.68
N LEU A 51 2.07 4.58 -1.89
CA LEU A 51 2.74 3.99 -3.05
C LEU A 51 4.21 3.73 -2.75
N GLN A 52 4.92 4.69 -2.16
CA GLN A 52 6.34 4.52 -1.81
C GLN A 52 6.58 3.46 -0.73
N ALA A 53 5.64 3.27 0.20
CA ALA A 53 5.72 2.18 1.17
C ALA A 53 5.60 0.81 0.47
N ALA A 54 4.66 0.66 -0.47
CA ALA A 54 4.53 -0.56 -1.27
C ALA A 54 5.79 -0.83 -2.10
N VAL A 55 6.27 0.16 -2.88
CA VAL A 55 7.47 -0.02 -3.70
C VAL A 55 8.72 -0.27 -2.82
N GLY A 56 8.77 0.28 -1.60
CA GLY A 56 9.81 -0.07 -0.62
C GLY A 56 9.84 -1.57 -0.29
N LEU A 57 8.68 -2.18 -0.06
CA LEU A 57 8.55 -3.63 0.16
C LEU A 57 8.89 -4.43 -1.11
N HIS A 58 8.45 -3.98 -2.29
CA HIS A 58 8.84 -4.58 -3.57
C HIS A 58 10.36 -4.67 -3.73
N HIS A 59 11.05 -3.55 -3.48
CA HIS A 59 12.51 -3.48 -3.56
C HIS A 59 13.19 -4.39 -2.53
N TRP A 60 12.69 -4.43 -1.29
CA TRP A 60 13.27 -5.31 -0.27
C TRP A 60 13.10 -6.78 -0.66
N ARG A 61 11.91 -7.18 -1.14
CA ARG A 61 11.66 -8.55 -1.58
C ARG A 61 12.61 -9.00 -2.70
N ASN A 62 13.05 -8.06 -3.54
CA ASN A 62 13.96 -8.31 -4.67
C ASN A 62 15.43 -8.04 -4.33
N ASP A 63 15.82 -8.09 -3.05
CA ASP A 63 17.17 -7.84 -2.54
C ASP A 63 17.77 -6.47 -2.93
N ASN A 64 16.93 -5.52 -3.35
CA ASN A 64 17.32 -4.15 -3.63
C ASN A 64 17.23 -3.29 -2.36
N PHE A 65 18.12 -3.57 -1.41
CA PHE A 65 18.13 -2.94 -0.09
C PHE A 65 18.30 -1.41 -0.15
N SER A 66 19.15 -0.89 -1.04
CA SER A 66 19.37 0.56 -1.16
C SER A 66 18.13 1.28 -1.71
N GLY A 67 17.44 0.66 -2.68
CA GLY A 67 16.16 1.14 -3.18
C GLY A 67 15.08 1.13 -2.11
N ALA A 68 14.97 0.03 -1.36
CA ALA A 68 14.03 -0.10 -0.25
C ALA A 68 14.24 0.99 0.81
N ILE A 69 15.47 1.18 1.28
CA ILE A 69 15.82 2.22 2.27
C ILE A 69 15.45 3.60 1.75
N LYS A 70 15.78 3.92 0.50
CA LYS A 70 15.45 5.22 -0.10
C LYS A 70 13.94 5.45 -0.10
N LEU A 71 13.17 4.47 -0.56
CA LEU A 71 11.71 4.60 -0.69
C LEU A 71 11.01 4.67 0.66
N PHE A 72 11.41 3.84 1.63
CA PHE A 72 10.86 3.91 2.98
C PHE A 72 11.15 5.25 3.68
N ASN A 73 12.35 5.82 3.51
CA ASN A 73 12.63 7.17 4.01
C ASN A 73 11.72 8.23 3.37
N GLN A 74 11.50 8.14 2.06
CA GLN A 74 10.63 9.08 1.34
C GLN A 74 9.15 8.91 1.72
N ALA A 75 8.70 7.67 1.95
CA ALA A 75 7.38 7.37 2.47
C ALA A 75 7.21 7.99 3.85
N GLN A 76 8.14 7.75 4.78
CA GLN A 76 8.09 8.28 6.15
C GLN A 76 7.99 9.82 6.16
N GLN A 77 8.80 10.50 5.34
CA GLN A 77 8.79 11.97 5.21
C GLN A 77 7.43 12.52 4.76
N LYS A 78 6.68 11.77 3.94
CA LYS A 78 5.35 12.17 3.48
C LYS A 78 4.26 11.79 4.47
N LEU A 79 4.33 10.59 5.04
CA LEU A 79 3.28 10.04 5.90
C LEU A 79 3.24 10.68 7.29
N VAL A 80 4.34 11.27 7.77
CA VAL A 80 4.44 11.90 9.10
C VAL A 80 3.50 13.10 9.30
N GLN A 81 3.07 13.76 8.23
CA GLN A 81 2.22 14.95 8.32
C GLN A 81 0.73 14.63 8.51
N TYR A 82 0.33 13.37 8.29
CA TYR A 82 -1.06 12.94 8.38
C TYR A 82 -1.41 12.47 9.79
N ALA A 83 -2.70 12.53 10.11
CA ALA A 83 -3.22 12.08 11.40
C ALA A 83 -2.94 10.59 11.63
N ASP A 84 -3.16 10.12 12.86
CA ASP A 84 -3.03 8.70 13.20
C ASP A 84 -4.01 7.80 12.46
N VAL A 85 -5.15 8.35 12.05
CA VAL A 85 -6.14 7.70 11.19
C VAL A 85 -6.42 8.63 10.03
N GLU A 86 -6.26 8.13 8.80
CA GLU A 86 -6.48 8.87 7.57
C GLU A 86 -6.98 7.90 6.50
N MET A 87 -7.96 8.29 5.68
CA MET A 87 -8.53 7.45 4.62
C MET A 87 -8.93 6.03 5.07
N GLY A 88 -9.39 5.88 6.32
CA GLY A 88 -9.79 4.59 6.88
C GLY A 88 -8.64 3.64 7.25
N LEU A 89 -7.39 4.11 7.25
CA LEU A 89 -6.19 3.35 7.61
C LEU A 89 -5.60 3.81 8.96
N ASP A 90 -5.00 2.88 9.72
CA ASP A 90 -4.14 3.21 10.87
C ASP A 90 -2.77 3.65 10.37
N MET A 91 -2.61 4.96 10.19
CA MET A 91 -1.38 5.58 9.72
C MET A 91 -0.28 5.54 10.77
N ARG A 92 -0.63 5.47 12.06
CA ARG A 92 0.35 5.33 13.13
C ARG A 92 1.07 3.99 13.00
N GLN A 93 0.32 2.91 12.80
CA GLN A 93 0.85 1.57 12.62
C GLN A 93 1.70 1.50 11.34
N LEU A 94 1.19 2.02 10.21
CA LEU A 94 1.96 2.07 8.97
C LEU A 94 3.31 2.80 9.13
N ARG A 95 3.34 3.96 9.79
CA ARG A 95 4.59 4.69 10.07
C ARG A 95 5.53 3.90 10.98
N ALA A 96 5.00 3.12 11.92
CA ALA A 96 5.80 2.27 12.80
C ALA A 96 6.41 1.09 12.04
N ASP A 97 5.67 0.47 11.12
CA ASP A 97 6.14 -0.66 10.32
C ASP A 97 7.19 -0.23 9.30
N VAL A 98 7.02 0.93 8.65
CA VAL A 98 8.02 1.54 7.78
C VAL A 98 9.31 1.87 8.57
N ALA A 99 9.19 2.43 9.77
CA ALA A 99 10.34 2.73 10.63
C ALA A 99 11.06 1.48 11.12
N SER A 100 10.32 0.41 11.43
CA SER A 100 10.88 -0.89 11.83
C SER A 100 11.62 -1.54 10.65
N SER A 101 11.05 -1.47 9.45
CA SER A 101 11.68 -1.93 8.21
C SER A 101 13.00 -1.20 7.95
N LEU A 102 13.03 0.13 8.12
CA LEU A 102 14.25 0.92 8.00
C LEU A 102 15.31 0.46 9.01
N THR A 103 14.92 0.25 10.27
CA THR A 103 15.84 -0.18 11.34
C THR A 103 16.47 -1.55 11.03
N LEU A 104 15.69 -2.49 10.50
CA LEU A 104 16.20 -3.79 10.06
C LEU A 104 17.19 -3.64 8.91
N LEU A 105 16.81 -2.85 7.90
CA LEU A 105 17.58 -2.64 6.67
C LEU A 105 18.90 -1.88 6.88
N THR A 106 18.98 -1.03 7.91
CA THR A 106 20.17 -0.23 8.23
C THR A 106 20.99 -0.79 9.38
N SER A 107 20.58 -1.90 9.99
CA SER A 107 21.34 -2.54 11.06
C SER A 107 22.73 -2.99 10.57
N GLU A 108 23.76 -2.84 11.41
CA GLU A 108 25.14 -3.26 11.12
C GLU A 108 25.36 -4.78 11.28
N ALA A 109 24.32 -5.58 11.04
CA ALA A 109 24.42 -7.03 11.14
C ALA A 109 25.29 -7.62 10.03
N ASP A 110 26.02 -8.69 10.34
CA ASP A 110 26.86 -9.42 9.39
C ASP A 110 26.07 -10.05 8.22
N ALA A 111 24.76 -10.18 8.38
CA ALA A 111 23.85 -10.74 7.38
C ALA A 111 22.77 -9.72 6.99
N ARG A 112 22.38 -9.74 5.71
CA ARG A 112 21.22 -8.98 5.21
C ARG A 112 19.95 -9.51 5.87
N PRO A 113 19.03 -8.63 6.31
CA PRO A 113 17.79 -9.07 6.94
C PRO A 113 16.89 -9.77 5.91
N ALA A 114 16.24 -10.85 6.34
CA ALA A 114 15.22 -11.51 5.54
C ALA A 114 14.06 -10.54 5.26
N PHE A 115 13.46 -10.67 4.08
CA PHE A 115 12.26 -9.90 3.73
C PHE A 115 11.16 -10.13 4.77
N THR A 116 10.66 -9.04 5.34
CA THR A 116 9.58 -9.06 6.34
C THR A 116 8.46 -8.15 5.85
N PRO A 117 7.33 -8.70 5.37
CA PRO A 117 6.19 -7.89 4.95
C PRO A 117 5.48 -7.28 6.17
N PHE A 118 4.74 -6.21 5.92
CA PHE A 118 3.71 -5.69 6.83
C PHE A 118 2.43 -5.47 6.04
N GLU A 119 1.36 -5.10 6.74
CA GLU A 119 0.03 -4.84 6.18
C GLU A 119 -0.38 -3.39 6.45
N VAL A 120 -1.20 -2.82 5.57
CA VAL A 120 -1.94 -1.60 5.89
C VAL A 120 -3.14 -1.95 6.75
N VAL A 121 -3.17 -1.48 7.99
CA VAL A 121 -4.26 -1.79 8.92
C VAL A 121 -5.49 -0.96 8.58
N VAL A 122 -6.56 -1.62 8.14
CA VAL A 122 -7.85 -1.00 7.83
C VAL A 122 -8.70 -0.89 9.10
N VAL A 123 -9.00 0.34 9.51
CA VAL A 123 -9.81 0.64 10.71
C VAL A 123 -11.24 1.02 10.38
N ASP A 124 -11.51 1.48 9.16
CA ASP A 124 -12.85 1.79 8.69
C ASP A 124 -13.60 0.53 8.23
N ASP A 125 -14.83 0.35 8.71
CA ASP A 125 -15.62 -0.85 8.43
C ASP A 125 -16.08 -0.92 6.97
N GLN A 126 -16.39 0.22 6.34
CA GLN A 126 -16.81 0.23 4.94
C GLN A 126 -15.64 -0.15 4.03
N LEU A 127 -14.46 0.43 4.23
CA LEU A 127 -13.25 0.02 3.49
C LEU A 127 -12.95 -1.46 3.69
N ARG A 128 -13.10 -1.99 4.91
CA ARG A 128 -12.91 -3.41 5.20
C ARG A 128 -13.90 -4.30 4.45
N ILE A 129 -15.16 -3.90 4.36
CA ILE A 129 -16.19 -4.64 3.61
C ILE A 129 -15.87 -4.64 2.11
N LEU A 130 -15.52 -3.48 1.55
CA LEU A 130 -15.16 -3.34 0.14
C LEU A 130 -13.92 -4.18 -0.21
N ALA A 131 -12.85 -4.08 0.59
CA ALA A 131 -11.63 -4.85 0.39
C ALA A 131 -11.89 -6.36 0.48
N LYS A 132 -12.72 -6.81 1.44
CA LYS A 132 -13.11 -8.22 1.54
C LYS A 132 -13.90 -8.69 0.31
N ALA A 133 -14.90 -7.93 -0.12
CA ALA A 133 -15.70 -8.29 -1.28
C ALA A 133 -14.84 -8.37 -2.56
N LEU A 134 -13.91 -7.43 -2.72
CA LEU A 134 -12.98 -7.42 -3.84
C LEU A 134 -12.00 -8.60 -3.79
N ALA A 135 -11.48 -8.96 -2.62
CA ALA A 135 -10.53 -10.06 -2.45
C ALA A 135 -11.09 -11.44 -2.83
N GLU A 136 -12.42 -11.61 -2.84
CA GLU A 136 -13.07 -12.84 -3.32
C GLU A 136 -12.98 -13.01 -4.85
N ILE A 137 -12.67 -11.93 -5.58
CA ILE A 137 -12.48 -11.96 -7.03
C ILE A 137 -11.03 -12.39 -7.32
N PRO A 138 -10.80 -13.41 -8.17
CA PRO A 138 -9.45 -13.80 -8.59
C PRO A 138 -8.61 -12.63 -9.11
N LEU A 139 -7.32 -12.60 -8.79
CA LEU A 139 -6.42 -11.49 -9.11
C LEU A 139 -6.34 -11.21 -10.61
N ASP A 140 -6.28 -12.24 -11.43
CA ASP A 140 -6.27 -12.15 -12.90
C ASP A 140 -7.51 -11.42 -13.45
N ILE A 141 -8.67 -11.68 -12.85
CA ILE A 141 -9.93 -11.03 -13.20
C ILE A 141 -9.97 -9.57 -12.68
N ARG A 142 -9.37 -9.30 -11.51
CA ARG A 142 -9.28 -7.94 -10.94
C ARG A 142 -8.39 -7.01 -11.75
N LEU A 143 -7.25 -7.49 -12.24
CA LEU A 143 -6.29 -6.69 -13.01
C LEU A 143 -6.73 -6.53 -14.47
N HIS A 144 -7.45 -7.51 -15.02
CA HIS A 144 -7.90 -7.53 -16.42
C HIS A 144 -9.40 -7.85 -16.52
N PRO A 145 -10.28 -6.91 -16.13
CA PRO A 145 -11.73 -7.16 -16.09
C PRO A 145 -12.38 -7.34 -17.48
N GLU A 146 -11.67 -7.10 -18.59
CA GLU A 146 -12.21 -7.16 -19.97
C GLU A 146 -11.36 -7.93 -21.01
N ASP A 147 -10.53 -8.89 -20.59
CA ASP A 147 -9.93 -9.87 -21.53
C ASP A 147 -10.88 -11.06 -21.85
#